data_AF-A0A4P8L480-F1
#
_entry.id   AF-A0A4P8L480-F1
#
_cell.length_a   1.000
_cell.length_b   1.000
_cell.length_c   1.000
_cell.angle_alpha   90.00
_cell.angle_beta   90.00
_cell.angle_gamma   90.00
#
_symmetry.space_group_name_H-M   'P 1'
#
loop_
_entity.id
_entity.type
_entity.pdbx_description
1 polymer ?
#
loop_
_entity_poly.entity_id
_entity_poly.type
_entity_poly.pdbx_seq_one_letter_code
_entity_poly.pdbx_strand_id
1 'polypeptide(L)' 'MKIVCNACGYIGDAKEMTKGSRKKEMMLWCCLVLPGLLYTLWRQSSDGRYQGCARCRSTDFRPLKRKEWKQYERSGQLAF' A
#
# COMPACT_ATOMS: atom_id res chain seq x y z
N MET A 1 7.97 -5.86 -4.34
CA MET A 1 7.33 -7.18 -4.57
C MET A 1 6.44 -7.03 -5.78
N LYS A 2 6.55 -7.91 -6.78
CA LYS A 2 5.83 -7.72 -8.04
C LYS A 2 4.39 -8.23 -7.92
N ILE A 3 3.43 -7.39 -8.29
CA ILE A 3 2.00 -7.67 -8.27
C ILE A 3 1.39 -7.38 -9.64
N VAL A 4 0.32 -8.09 -9.95
CA VAL A 4 -0.58 -7.79 -11.06
C VAL A 4 -1.92 -7.33 -10.49
N CYS A 5 -2.31 -6.11 -10.80
CA CYS A 5 -3.61 -5.58 -10.40
C CYS A 5 -4.68 -6.00 -11.39
N ASN A 6 -5.73 -6.67 -10.90
CA ASN A 6 -6.83 -7.13 -11.73
C ASN A 6 -7.81 -5.99 -12.09
N ALA A 7 -7.83 -4.91 -11.29
CA ALA A 7 -8.70 -3.75 -11.53
C ALA A 7 -8.18 -2.81 -12.63
N CYS A 8 -6.87 -2.64 -12.78
CA CYS A 8 -6.28 -1.69 -13.75
C CYS A 8 -5.21 -2.28 -14.68
N GLY A 9 -4.88 -3.57 -14.54
CA GLY A 9 -3.86 -4.22 -15.35
C GLY A 9 -2.43 -3.77 -15.06
N TYR A 10 -2.18 -3.07 -13.94
CA TYR A 10 -0.81 -2.66 -13.55
C TYR A 10 0.00 -3.88 -13.12
N ILE A 11 1.14 -4.10 -13.79
CA ILE A 11 2.08 -5.20 -13.54
C ILE A 11 3.40 -4.58 -13.09
N GLY A 12 3.66 -4.56 -11.80
CA GLY A 12 4.80 -3.79 -11.26
C GLY A 12 4.98 -4.00 -9.77
N ASP A 13 5.68 -3.09 -9.10
CA ASP A 13 5.88 -3.19 -7.66
C ASP A 13 4.62 -2.78 -6.87
N ALA A 14 4.29 -3.58 -5.87
CA ALA A 14 3.30 -3.19 -4.87
C ALA A 14 3.85 -2.00 -4.09
N LYS A 15 3.02 -0.98 -3.91
CA LYS A 15 3.39 0.21 -3.15
C LYS A 15 2.69 0.16 -1.81
N GLU A 16 3.47 0.42 -0.75
CA GLU A 16 2.91 0.57 0.60
C GLU A 16 2.08 1.84 0.65
N MET A 17 0.79 1.69 0.96
CA MET A 17 -0.16 2.76 1.14
C MET A 17 -0.52 2.83 2.62
N THR A 18 -0.57 4.04 3.17
CA THR A 18 -0.96 4.24 4.57
C THR A 18 -2.47 4.48 4.65
N LYS A 19 -3.15 3.73 5.52
CA LYS A 19 -4.56 3.93 5.86
C LYS A 19 -4.62 4.98 6.97
N GLY A 20 -5.15 6.17 6.67
CA GLY A 20 -5.46 7.17 7.70
C GLY A 20 -5.16 8.61 7.30
N SER A 21 -5.99 9.53 7.78
CA SER A 21 -5.86 10.96 7.54
C SER A 21 -5.09 11.65 8.67
N ARG A 22 -4.07 12.45 8.34
CA ARG A 22 -3.31 13.28 9.31
C ARG A 22 -4.20 14.20 10.14
N LYS A 23 -5.39 14.54 9.64
CA LYS A 23 -6.39 15.35 10.34
C LYS A 23 -6.87 14.75 11.67
N LYS A 24 -6.98 13.42 11.77
CA LYS A 24 -7.46 12.77 13.00
C LYS A 24 -6.41 12.81 14.12
N GLU A 25 -5.13 12.68 13.77
CA GLU A 25 -4.02 12.85 14.72
C GLU A 25 -3.98 14.25 15.31
N MET A 26 -4.12 15.28 14.47
CA MET A 26 -4.09 16.67 14.91
C MET A 26 -5.21 16.97 15.91
N MET A 27 -6.43 16.46 15.66
CA MET A 27 -7.58 16.69 16.53
C MET A 27 -7.47 15.91 17.86
N LEU A 28 -6.93 14.69 17.83
CA LEU A 28 -6.66 13.92 19.06
C LEU A 28 -5.59 14.60 19.92
N TRP A 29 -4.51 15.09 19.33
CA TRP A 29 -3.45 15.83 20.04
C TRP A 29 -3.96 17.10 20.73
N CYS A 30 -4.93 17.80 20.13
CA CYS A 30 -5.51 19.01 20.72
C CYS A 30 -6.43 18.76 21.93
N CYS A 31 -7.08 17.59 22.01
CA CYS A 31 -8.00 17.29 23.12
C CYS A 31 -7.37 16.42 24.22
N LEU A 32 -6.53 15.44 23.87
CA LEU A 32 -5.97 14.46 24.82
C LEU A 32 -4.65 13.89 24.24
N VAL A 33 -3.52 14.11 24.92
CA VAL A 33 -2.18 13.68 24.46
C VAL A 33 -2.04 12.14 24.38
N LEU A 34 -2.66 11.41 25.31
CA LEU A 34 -2.60 9.94 25.40
C LEU A 34 -3.18 9.21 24.17
N PRO A 35 -4.42 9.47 23.72
CA PRO A 35 -4.96 8.83 22.51
C PRO A 35 -4.22 9.28 21.24
N GLY A 36 -3.71 10.52 21.20
CA GLY A 36 -2.87 11.00 20.12
C GLY A 36 -1.63 10.12 19.92
N LEU A 37 -0.91 9.83 21.01
CA LEU A 37 0.27 8.95 21.01
C LEU A 37 -0.05 7.51 20.58
N LEU A 38 -1.07 6.89 21.16
CA LEU A 38 -1.50 5.53 20.81
C LEU A 38 -1.89 5.41 19.33
N TYR A 39 -2.57 6.42 18.79
CA TYR A 39 -2.98 6.43 17.39
C TYR A 39 -1.79 6.63 16.45
N THR A 40 -0.81 7.48 16.79
CA THR A 40 0.45 7.57 16.02
C THR A 40 1.22 6.26 16.00
N LEU A 41 1.27 5.54 17.12
CA LEU A 41 1.93 4.23 17.21
C LEU A 41 1.19 3.17 16.38
N TRP A 42 -0.14 3.13 16.45
CA TRP A 42 -0.96 2.24 15.61
C TRP A 42 -0.78 2.56 14.12
N ARG A 43 -0.69 3.84 13.75
CA ARG A 43 -0.47 4.28 12.36
C ARG A 43 0.91 3.92 11.81
N GLN A 44 1.94 3.98 12.67
CA GLN A 44 3.30 3.54 12.33
C GLN A 44 3.43 2.02 12.33
N SER A 45 2.57 1.32 13.06
CA SER A 45 2.53 -0.14 13.08
C SER A 45 2.05 -0.71 11.75
N SER A 46 2.42 -1.96 11.48
CA SER A 46 2.08 -2.68 10.24
C SER A 46 0.57 -2.74 9.94
N ASP A 47 -0.28 -2.51 10.94
CA ASP A 47 -1.74 -2.47 10.79
C ASP A 47 -2.24 -1.21 10.05
N GLY A 48 -1.50 -0.10 10.13
CA GLY A 48 -1.80 1.14 9.42
C GLY A 48 -1.27 1.20 7.98
N ARG A 49 -0.43 0.24 7.58
CA ARG A 49 0.14 0.13 6.24
C ARG A 49 -0.51 -1.03 5.52
N TYR A 50 -1.15 -0.76 4.40
CA TYR A 50 -1.65 -1.80 3.52
C TYR A 50 -0.92 -1.75 2.19
N GLN A 51 -0.72 -2.91 1.59
CA GLN A 51 -0.15 -2.98 0.27
C GLN A 51 -1.27 -2.72 -0.73
N GLY A 52 -1.03 -1.81 -1.67
CA GLY A 52 -2.00 -1.42 -2.68
C GLY A 52 -1.36 -1.37 -4.05
N CYS A 53 -2.18 -1.45 -5.10
CA CYS A 53 -1.73 -1.14 -6.44
C CYS A 53 -1.22 0.32 -6.51
N ALA A 54 -0.03 0.54 -7.08
CA ALA A 54 0.55 1.87 -7.20
C ALA A 54 -0.27 2.84 -8.08
N ARG A 55 -1.07 2.30 -9.02
CA ARG A 55 -1.84 3.09 -9.99
C ARG A 55 -3.28 3.35 -9.54
N CYS A 56 -4.05 2.30 -9.22
CA CYS A 56 -5.46 2.47 -8.83
C CYS A 56 -5.69 2.48 -7.31
N ARG A 57 -4.68 2.17 -6.48
CA ARG A 57 -4.81 1.99 -5.02
C ARG A 57 -5.77 0.86 -4.59
N SER A 58 -6.22 0.03 -5.52
CA SER A 58 -7.03 -1.14 -5.20
C SER A 58 -6.21 -2.16 -4.41
N THR A 59 -6.86 -2.83 -3.46
CA THR A 59 -6.36 -4.03 -2.78
C THR A 59 -6.57 -5.30 -3.59
N ASP A 60 -7.27 -5.20 -4.73
CA ASP A 60 -7.51 -6.31 -5.65
C ASP A 60 -6.31 -6.50 -6.60
N PHE A 61 -5.29 -7.19 -6.11
CA PHE A 61 -4.10 -7.56 -6.86
C PHE A 61 -3.60 -8.93 -6.45
N ARG A 62 -2.96 -9.63 -7.38
CA ARG A 62 -2.34 -10.94 -7.16
C ARG A 62 -0.82 -10.81 -7.15
N PRO A 63 -0.11 -11.45 -6.21
CA PRO A 63 1.35 -11.49 -6.24
C PRO A 63 1.84 -12.37 -7.40
N LEU A 64 2.86 -11.88 -8.11
CA LEU A 64 3.49 -12.62 -9.20
C LEU A 64 4.55 -13.58 -8.65
N LYS A 65 4.51 -14.83 -9.09
CA LYS A 65 5.56 -15.80 -8.79
C LYS A 65 6.83 -15.47 -9.57
N ARG A 66 7.97 -16.02 -9.12
CA ARG A 66 9.30 -15.80 -9.75
C ARG A 66 9.30 -16.00 -11.27
N LYS A 67 8.65 -17.06 -11.74
CA LYS A 67 8.59 -17.41 -13.17
C LYS A 67 7.72 -16.44 -13.96
N GLU A 68 6.59 -16.01 -13.38
CA GLU A 68 5.62 -15.13 -14.05
C GLU A 68 6.19 -13.72 -14.25
N TRP A 69 6.86 -13.12 -13.26
CA TRP A 69 7.40 -11.76 -13.43
C TRP A 69 8.54 -11.69 -14.46
N LYS A 70 9.40 -12.73 -14.55
CA LYS A 70 10.43 -12.83 -15.59
C LYS A 70 9.82 -12.89 -17.00
N GLN A 71 8.65 -13.52 -17.13
CA GLN A 71 7.95 -13.56 -18.40
C GLN A 71 7.45 -12.17 -18.80
N TYR A 72 6.82 -11.44 -17.88
CA TYR A 72 6.39 -10.05 -18.14
C TYR A 72 7.57 -9.11 -18.44
N GLU A 73 8.74 -9.32 -17.81
CA GLU A 73 9.96 -8.56 -18.08
C GLU A 73 10.39 -8.73 -19.53
N ARG A 74 10.48 -9.98 -19.97
CA ARG A 74 10.87 -10.33 -21.34
C ARG A 74 9.86 -9.86 -22.38
N SER A 75 8.58 -9.78 -22.01
CA SER A 75 7.52 -9.25 -22.87
C SER A 75 7.45 -7.71 -22.87
N GLY A 76 8.25 -7.01 -22.07
CA GLY A 76 8.22 -5.54 -21.97
C GLY A 76 6.95 -4.98 -21.31
N GLN A 77 6.16 -5.83 -20.66
CA GLN A 77 4.89 -5.46 -20.01
C GLN A 77 5.06 -5.07 -18.54
N LEU A 78 6.28 -5.14 -18.00
CA LEU A 78 6.57 -4.66 -16.64
C LEU A 78 6.56 -3.14 -16.60
N ALA A 79 5.62 -2.60 -15.83
CA ALA A 79 5.68 -1.24 -15.35
C ALA A 79 6.65 -1.18 -14.16
N PHE A 80 7.66 -0.32 -14.27
CA PHE A 80 8.58 0.01 -13.19
C PHE A 80 7.99 1.07 -12.27
#